data_AF-A0A1X0JTX3-F1
#
_entry.id   AF-A0A1X0JTX3-F1
#
_cell.length_a   1.000
_cell.length_b   1.000
_cell.length_c   1.000
_cell.angle_alpha   90.00
_cell.angle_beta   90.00
_cell.angle_gamma   90.00
#
_symmetry.space_group_name_H-M   'P 1'
#
loop_
_entity.id
_entity.type
_entity.pdbx_description
1 polymer ?
#
loop_
_entity_poly.entity_id
_entity_poly.type
_entity_poly.pdbx_seq_one_letter_code
_entity_poly.pdbx_strand_id
1 'polypeptide(L)'
;MTIRALRDLTHARTHITRECSREVMRLEKLLEDAGIKLTSVATDITGVSGRAMLEALIAGQNDPAMIADLAKRTLRRKIPALTEALIGRFSEHHAFMSRLFLDRIDAHTADIGRLDERIEEAMAPFRLTRELLMSIPGFSGKTAEV
;
A
#
# COMPACT_ATOMS: atom_id res chain seq x y z
N MET A 1 -15.27 -24.43 12.78
CA MET A 1 -15.33 -23.67 11.51
C MET A 1 -15.12 -24.63 10.35
N THR A 2 -15.80 -24.47 9.22
CA THR A 2 -15.68 -25.38 8.07
C THR A 2 -14.55 -24.96 7.14
N ILE A 3 -13.96 -25.91 6.39
CA ILE A 3 -12.95 -25.63 5.35
C ILE A 3 -13.50 -24.64 4.31
N ARG A 4 -14.81 -24.69 4.03
CA ARG A 4 -15.48 -23.76 3.11
C ARG A 4 -15.40 -22.32 3.62
N ALA A 5 -15.71 -22.08 4.89
CA ALA A 5 -15.67 -20.74 5.47
C ALA A 5 -14.25 -20.15 5.47
N LEU A 6 -13.23 -20.97 5.70
CA LEU A 6 -11.83 -20.52 5.61
C LEU A 6 -11.46 -20.13 4.17
N ARG A 7 -11.86 -20.95 3.18
CA ARG A 7 -11.66 -20.64 1.76
C ARG A 7 -12.35 -19.34 1.36
N ASP A 8 -13.57 -19.11 1.81
CA ASP A 8 -14.31 -17.88 1.49
C ASP A 8 -13.56 -16.63 2.01
N LEU A 9 -12.98 -16.70 3.21
CA LEU A 9 -12.15 -15.62 3.77
C LEU A 9 -10.86 -15.38 2.95
N THR A 10 -10.12 -16.43 2.60
CA THR A 10 -8.86 -16.29 1.84
C THR A 10 -9.11 -15.79 0.42
N HIS A 11 -10.23 -16.20 -0.20
CA HIS A 11 -10.68 -15.65 -1.48
C HIS A 11 -11.06 -14.17 -1.38
N ALA A 12 -11.85 -13.80 -0.36
CA ALA A 12 -12.21 -12.40 -0.12
C ALA A 12 -10.98 -11.52 0.07
N ARG A 13 -10.02 -11.97 0.90
CA ARG A 13 -8.75 -11.26 1.13
C ARG A 13 -7.98 -11.06 -0.19
N THR A 14 -7.88 -12.11 -1.00
CA THR A 14 -7.20 -12.05 -2.30
C THR A 14 -7.89 -11.07 -3.24
N HIS A 15 -9.22 -11.07 -3.29
CA HIS A 15 -9.98 -10.16 -4.12
C HIS A 15 -9.76 -8.70 -3.68
N ILE A 16 -9.93 -8.39 -2.40
CA ILE A 16 -9.76 -7.02 -1.88
C ILE A 16 -8.30 -6.55 -2.04
N THR A 17 -7.32 -7.43 -1.86
CA THR A 17 -5.91 -7.10 -2.12
C THR A 17 -5.70 -6.64 -3.56
N ARG A 18 -6.32 -7.33 -4.54
CA ARG A 18 -6.23 -6.93 -5.96
C ARG A 18 -6.89 -5.59 -6.21
N GLU A 19 -8.05 -5.33 -5.61
CA GLU A 19 -8.72 -4.03 -5.73
C GLU A 19 -7.89 -2.91 -5.10
N CYS A 20 -7.28 -3.15 -3.94
CA CYS A 20 -6.33 -2.22 -3.33
C CYS A 20 -5.18 -1.87 -4.29
N SER A 21 -4.58 -2.88 -4.94
CA SER A 21 -3.53 -2.65 -5.95
C SER A 21 -4.02 -1.81 -7.14
N ARG A 22 -5.29 -1.95 -7.55
CA ARG A 22 -5.85 -1.11 -8.61
C ARG A 22 -5.98 0.34 -8.20
N GLU A 23 -6.41 0.62 -6.96
CA GLU A 23 -6.48 2.00 -6.47
C GLU A 23 -5.08 2.63 -6.35
N VAL A 24 -4.06 1.85 -5.95
CA VAL A 24 -2.66 2.30 -6.00
C VAL A 24 -2.26 2.66 -7.43
N MET A 25 -2.47 1.79 -8.42
CA MET A 25 -2.13 2.09 -9.82
C MET A 25 -2.87 3.33 -10.37
N ARG A 26 -4.10 3.58 -9.93
CA ARG A 26 -4.85 4.80 -10.31
C ARG A 26 -4.22 6.05 -9.71
N LEU A 27 -3.82 5.98 -8.44
CA LEU A 27 -3.08 7.05 -7.78
C LEU A 27 -1.75 7.33 -8.50
N GLU A 28 -0.98 6.28 -8.82
CA GLU A 28 0.28 6.41 -9.56
C GLU A 28 0.08 7.13 -10.90
N LYS A 29 -0.89 6.70 -11.69
CA LYS A 29 -1.21 7.32 -12.97
C LYS A 29 -1.60 8.79 -12.82
N LEU A 30 -2.42 9.12 -11.82
CA LEU A 30 -2.81 10.50 -11.53
C LEU A 30 -1.59 11.38 -11.20
N LEU A 31 -0.65 10.86 -10.42
CA LEU A 31 0.59 11.57 -10.10
C LEU A 31 1.43 11.79 -11.35
N GLU A 32 1.54 10.78 -12.23
CA GLU A 32 2.25 10.91 -13.49
C GLU A 32 1.64 11.95 -14.42
N ASP A 33 0.30 12.03 -14.48
CA ASP A 33 -0.44 13.03 -15.25
C ASP A 33 -0.18 14.46 -14.71
N ALA A 34 0.00 14.60 -13.38
CA ALA A 34 0.43 15.84 -12.74
C ALA A 34 1.94 16.14 -12.91
N GLY A 35 2.70 15.24 -13.54
CA GLY A 35 4.16 15.36 -13.69
C GLY A 35 4.96 14.93 -12.46
N ILE A 36 4.32 14.39 -11.43
CA ILE A 36 4.96 13.89 -10.21
C ILE A 36 5.42 12.45 -10.42
N LYS A 37 6.73 12.19 -10.34
CA LYS A 37 7.36 10.90 -10.66
C LYS A 37 7.81 10.12 -9.42
N LEU A 38 7.03 10.19 -8.33
CA LEU A 38 7.39 9.61 -7.04
C LEU A 38 7.66 8.09 -7.08
N THR A 39 6.91 7.34 -7.90
CA THR A 39 7.03 5.88 -8.11
C THR A 39 8.36 5.45 -8.70
N SER A 40 9.05 6.35 -9.43
CA SER A 40 10.39 6.06 -9.98
C SER A 40 11.49 6.06 -8.92
N VAL A 41 11.24 6.72 -7.78
CA VAL A 41 12.25 6.93 -6.73
C VAL A 41 11.91 6.14 -5.47
N ALA A 42 10.65 6.13 -5.07
CA ALA A 42 10.14 5.42 -3.91
C ALA A 42 9.57 4.06 -4.30
N THR A 43 10.02 3.00 -3.61
CA THR A 43 9.55 1.63 -3.84
C THR A 43 8.09 1.42 -3.44
N ASP A 44 7.61 2.20 -2.48
CA ASP A 44 6.23 2.17 -2.00
C ASP A 44 5.78 3.60 -1.70
N ILE A 45 4.85 4.11 -2.52
CA ILE A 45 4.29 5.46 -2.37
C ILE A 45 3.18 5.52 -1.32
N THR A 46 2.63 4.39 -0.90
CA THR A 46 1.61 4.30 0.16
C THR A 46 2.21 4.08 1.54
N GLY A 47 3.47 3.68 1.61
CA GLY A 47 4.24 3.58 2.84
C GLY A 47 4.49 4.93 3.52
N VAL A 48 5.02 4.90 4.74
CA VAL A 48 5.10 6.08 5.65
C VAL A 48 5.68 7.35 5.00
N SER A 49 6.75 7.23 4.21
CA SER A 49 7.36 8.41 3.57
C SER A 49 6.54 8.92 2.40
N GLY A 50 6.10 8.01 1.51
CA GLY A 50 5.27 8.39 0.36
C GLY A 50 3.94 8.99 0.80
N ARG A 51 3.30 8.40 1.82
CA ARG A 51 2.07 8.95 2.41
C ARG A 51 2.29 10.36 2.95
N ALA A 52 3.35 10.61 3.71
CA ALA A 52 3.64 11.95 4.22
C ALA A 52 3.82 12.97 3.08
N MET A 53 4.50 12.59 2.00
CA MET A 53 4.68 13.45 0.83
C MET A 53 3.36 13.73 0.09
N LEU A 54 2.53 12.70 -0.09
CA LEU A 54 1.21 12.84 -0.71
C LEU A 54 0.27 13.71 0.13
N GLU A 55 0.29 13.56 1.45
CA GLU A 55 -0.46 14.40 2.37
C GLU A 55 -0.02 15.87 2.28
N ALA A 56 1.28 16.13 2.15
CA ALA A 56 1.81 17.48 1.95
C ALA A 56 1.35 18.08 0.61
N LEU A 57 1.42 17.31 -0.48
CA LEU A 57 0.91 17.72 -1.79
C LEU A 57 -0.59 18.04 -1.73
N ILE A 58 -1.39 17.18 -1.10
CA ILE A 58 -2.83 17.38 -0.91
C ILE A 58 -3.12 18.63 -0.07
N ALA A 59 -2.29 18.92 0.93
CA ALA A 59 -2.38 20.13 1.74
C ALA A 59 -1.94 21.41 1.00
N GLY A 60 -1.54 21.30 -0.28
CA GLY A 60 -1.14 22.45 -1.10
C GLY A 60 0.31 22.88 -0.90
N GLN A 61 1.16 22.04 -0.28
CA GLN A 61 2.60 22.29 -0.28
C GLN A 61 3.13 22.15 -1.70
N ASN A 62 3.85 23.18 -2.16
CA ASN A 62 4.37 23.27 -3.53
C ASN A 62 5.90 23.30 -3.58
N ASP A 63 6.60 23.40 -2.45
CA ASP A 63 8.07 23.32 -2.42
C ASP A 63 8.53 21.85 -2.48
N PRO A 64 9.13 21.40 -3.60
CA PRO A 64 9.57 20.02 -3.76
C PRO A 64 10.64 19.60 -2.74
N ALA A 65 11.48 20.54 -2.29
CA ALA A 65 12.54 20.25 -1.32
C ALA A 65 11.95 20.03 0.09
N MET A 66 10.96 20.83 0.49
CA MET A 66 10.24 20.63 1.75
C MET A 66 9.51 19.28 1.77
N ILE A 67 8.88 18.91 0.65
CA ILE A 67 8.18 17.63 0.54
C ILE A 67 9.18 16.48 0.56
N ALA A 68 10.29 16.57 -0.18
CA ALA A 68 11.33 15.54 -0.21
C ALA A 68 11.96 15.30 1.17
N ASP A 69 12.10 16.34 2.00
CA ASP A 69 12.67 16.20 3.35
C ASP A 69 11.78 15.38 4.32
N LEU A 70 10.50 15.16 3.98
CA LEU A 70 9.62 14.23 4.70
C LEU A 70 10.05 12.75 4.54
N ALA A 71 11.01 12.46 3.67
CA ALA A 71 11.59 11.15 3.52
C ALA A 71 12.15 10.62 4.85
N LYS A 72 11.90 9.34 5.13
CA LYS A 72 12.41 8.65 6.32
C LYS A 72 13.39 7.55 5.95
N ARG A 73 14.29 7.23 6.90
CA ARG A 73 15.24 6.11 6.83
C ARG A 73 16.07 6.13 5.53
N THR A 74 16.11 5.01 4.81
CA THR A 74 16.90 4.84 3.59
C THR A 74 16.47 5.76 2.46
N LEU A 75 15.21 6.20 2.44
CA LEU A 75 14.69 7.09 1.41
C LEU A 75 15.29 8.51 1.51
N ARG A 76 15.79 8.91 2.69
CA ARG A 76 16.52 10.19 2.85
C ARG A 76 17.76 10.29 1.94
N ARG A 77 18.39 9.15 1.62
CA ARG A 77 19.52 9.12 0.69
C ARG A 77 19.12 9.51 -0.74
N LYS A 78 17.82 9.44 -1.05
CA LYS A 78 17.26 9.79 -2.35
C LYS A 78 16.64 11.19 -2.39
N ILE A 79 16.84 12.05 -1.37
CA ILE A 79 16.27 13.41 -1.34
C ILE A 79 16.53 14.18 -2.63
N PRO A 80 17.76 14.23 -3.21
CA PRO A 80 17.97 14.94 -4.47
C PRO A 80 17.09 14.41 -5.61
N ALA A 81 16.98 13.09 -5.76
CA ALA A 81 16.11 12.48 -6.77
C ALA A 81 14.62 12.68 -6.48
N LEU A 82 14.22 12.71 -5.21
CA LEU A 82 12.85 13.00 -4.79
C LEU A 82 12.47 14.44 -5.11
N THR A 83 13.33 15.40 -4.82
CA THR A 83 13.11 16.82 -5.14
C THR A 83 12.82 16.96 -6.63
N GLU A 84 13.64 16.37 -7.49
CA GLU A 84 13.40 16.37 -8.95
C GLU A 84 12.09 15.67 -9.33
N ALA A 85 11.79 14.51 -8.73
CA ALA A 85 10.56 13.76 -9.01
C ALA A 85 9.29 14.47 -8.53
N LEU A 86 9.40 15.45 -7.63
CA LEU A 86 8.29 16.23 -7.10
C LEU A 86 8.05 17.53 -7.88
N ILE A 87 8.89 17.84 -8.88
CA ILE A 87 8.66 18.98 -9.79
C ILE A 87 7.54 18.61 -10.76
N GLY A 88 6.37 19.23 -10.58
CA GLY A 88 5.20 18.99 -11.42
C GLY A 88 4.12 20.03 -11.24
N ARG A 89 2.98 19.83 -11.91
CA ARG A 89 1.78 20.67 -11.79
C ARG A 89 0.71 19.92 -11.00
N PHE A 90 0.90 19.85 -9.69
CA PHE A 90 -0.10 19.31 -8.78
C PHE A 90 -1.15 20.39 -8.48
N SER A 91 -2.38 20.17 -8.94
CA SER A 91 -3.48 21.15 -8.82
C SER A 91 -4.48 20.71 -7.76
N GLU A 92 -5.42 21.58 -7.40
CA GLU A 92 -6.52 21.26 -6.49
C GLU A 92 -7.34 20.04 -6.97
N HIS A 93 -7.51 19.88 -8.28
CA HIS A 93 -8.15 18.70 -8.86
C HIS A 93 -7.36 17.41 -8.56
N HIS A 94 -6.04 17.44 -8.72
CA HIS A 94 -5.18 16.31 -8.38
C HIS A 94 -5.20 16.03 -6.87
N ALA A 95 -5.22 17.08 -6.03
CA ALA A 95 -5.34 16.93 -4.58
C ALA A 95 -6.62 16.18 -4.18
N PHE A 96 -7.76 16.58 -4.75
CA PHE A 96 -9.04 15.91 -4.52
C PHE A 96 -9.01 14.44 -4.94
N MET A 97 -8.53 14.16 -6.15
CA MET A 97 -8.48 12.81 -6.69
C MET A 97 -7.50 11.92 -5.91
N SER A 98 -6.33 12.46 -5.51
CA SER A 98 -5.36 11.73 -4.68
C SER A 98 -5.95 11.39 -3.31
N ARG A 99 -6.66 12.31 -2.65
CA ARG A 99 -7.37 12.03 -1.40
C ARG A 99 -8.36 10.88 -1.57
N LEU A 100 -9.20 10.94 -2.61
CA LEU A 100 -10.20 9.91 -2.90
C LEU A 100 -9.57 8.51 -3.05
N PHE A 101 -8.44 8.40 -3.76
CA PHE A 101 -7.76 7.11 -3.92
C PHE A 101 -7.09 6.65 -2.63
N LEU A 102 -6.47 7.55 -1.87
CA LEU A 102 -5.88 7.22 -0.58
C LEU A 102 -6.93 6.71 0.42
N ASP A 103 -8.10 7.34 0.49
CA ASP A 103 -9.18 6.91 1.38
C ASP A 103 -9.67 5.49 1.03
N ARG A 104 -9.72 5.14 -0.27
CA ARG A 104 -10.06 3.79 -0.72
C ARG A 104 -8.98 2.78 -0.40
N ILE A 105 -7.70 3.15 -0.59
CA ILE A 105 -6.56 2.31 -0.21
C ILE A 105 -6.61 2.02 1.29
N ASP A 106 -6.87 3.04 2.12
CA ASP A 106 -6.98 2.89 3.57
C ASP A 106 -8.14 1.97 3.95
N ALA A 107 -9.31 2.14 3.33
CA ALA A 107 -10.46 1.27 3.56
C ALA A 107 -10.17 -0.19 3.18
N HIS A 108 -9.60 -0.43 2.00
CA HIS A 108 -9.22 -1.78 1.58
C HIS A 108 -8.16 -2.39 2.49
N THR A 109 -7.17 -1.60 2.93
CA THR A 109 -6.13 -2.06 3.85
C THR A 109 -6.74 -2.46 5.20
N ALA A 110 -7.70 -1.69 5.72
CA ALA A 110 -8.42 -2.03 6.93
C ALA A 110 -9.24 -3.33 6.78
N ASP A 111 -9.96 -3.50 5.67
CA ASP A 111 -10.72 -4.72 5.40
C ASP A 111 -9.83 -5.96 5.27
N ILE A 112 -8.66 -5.82 4.63
CA ILE A 112 -7.65 -6.88 4.55
C ILE A 112 -7.17 -7.26 5.95
N GLY A 113 -6.88 -6.28 6.82
CA GLY A 113 -6.48 -6.54 8.20
C GLY A 113 -7.54 -7.31 9.00
N ARG A 114 -8.83 -6.94 8.85
CA ARG A 114 -9.95 -7.66 9.49
C ARG A 114 -10.06 -9.10 9.00
N LEU A 115 -9.83 -9.33 7.71
CA LEU A 115 -9.81 -10.68 7.14
C LEU A 115 -8.61 -11.48 7.64
N ASP A 116 -7.43 -10.87 7.73
CA ASP A 116 -6.21 -11.51 8.25
C ASP A 116 -6.41 -11.97 9.70
N GLU A 117 -6.94 -11.12 10.58
CA GLU A 117 -7.27 -11.48 11.96
C GLU A 117 -8.23 -12.68 12.01
N ARG A 118 -9.31 -12.63 11.22
CA ARG A 118 -10.31 -13.70 11.18
C ARG A 118 -9.78 -15.01 10.60
N ILE A 119 -8.84 -14.93 9.66
CA ILE A 119 -8.15 -16.10 9.09
C ILE A 119 -7.22 -16.70 10.15
N GLU A 120 -6.45 -15.91 10.87
CA GLU A 120 -5.57 -16.41 11.94
C GLU A 120 -6.36 -17.10 13.05
N GLU A 121 -7.50 -16.54 13.47
CA GLU A 121 -8.41 -17.21 14.42
C GLU A 121 -8.93 -18.55 13.88
N ALA A 122 -9.32 -18.59 12.60
CA ALA A 122 -9.80 -19.79 11.93
C ALA A 122 -8.72 -20.86 11.77
N MET A 123 -7.46 -20.44 11.61
CA MET A 123 -6.28 -21.28 11.41
C MET A 123 -5.69 -21.79 12.73
N ALA A 124 -6.10 -21.26 13.88
CA ALA A 124 -5.58 -21.66 15.19
C ALA A 124 -5.59 -23.19 15.43
N PRO A 125 -6.63 -23.96 15.06
CA PRO A 125 -6.63 -25.42 15.21
C PRO A 125 -5.62 -26.15 14.31
N PHE A 126 -5.15 -25.50 13.23
CA PHE A 126 -4.26 -26.07 12.21
C PHE A 126 -2.83 -25.52 12.32
N ARG A 127 -2.50 -24.83 13.41
CA ARG A 127 -1.21 -24.13 13.59
C ARG A 127 0.00 -25.04 13.42
N LEU A 128 -0.02 -26.23 14.02
CA LEU A 128 1.06 -27.21 13.88
C LEU A 128 1.28 -27.63 12.42
N THR A 129 0.20 -27.86 11.67
CA THR A 129 0.27 -28.20 10.25
C THR A 129 0.82 -27.03 9.42
N ARG A 130 0.43 -25.78 9.74
CA ARG A 130 0.97 -24.58 9.09
C ARG A 130 2.47 -24.41 9.37
N GLU A 131 2.90 -24.60 10.61
CA GLU A 131 4.32 -24.50 11.00
C GLU A 131 5.17 -25.56 10.29
N LEU A 132 4.66 -26.79 10.18
CA LEU A 132 5.27 -27.86 9.39
C LEU A 132 5.41 -27.47 7.91
N LEU A 133 4.36 -26.89 7.31
CA LEU A 133 4.43 -26.39 5.92
C LEU A 133 5.44 -25.25 5.77
N MET A 134 5.47 -24.29 6.71
CA MET A 134 6.43 -23.17 6.69
C MET A 134 7.88 -23.61 6.89
N SER A 135 8.13 -24.82 7.41
CA SER A 135 9.48 -25.40 7.50
C SER A 135 10.04 -25.84 6.14
N ILE A 136 9.18 -25.97 5.12
CA ILE A 136 9.58 -26.27 3.75
C ILE A 136 10.06 -24.97 3.08
N PRO A 137 11.30 -24.92 2.55
CA PRO A 137 11.80 -23.75 1.84
C PRO A 137 10.86 -23.32 0.70
N GLY A 138 10.43 -22.06 0.72
CA GLY A 138 9.51 -21.49 -0.28
C GLY A 138 8.04 -21.40 0.15
N PHE A 139 7.64 -21.99 1.28
CA PHE A 139 6.29 -21.83 1.84
C PHE A 139 6.22 -20.62 2.79
N SER A 140 5.47 -19.58 2.39
CA SER A 140 5.18 -18.43 3.25
C SER A 140 3.93 -18.68 4.10
N GLY A 141 3.73 -17.91 5.18
CA GLY A 141 2.51 -17.98 6.00
C GLY A 141 1.24 -17.84 5.17
N LYS A 142 1.22 -16.90 4.22
CA LYS A 142 0.12 -16.68 3.27
C LYS A 142 -0.09 -17.87 2.32
N THR A 143 0.99 -18.56 1.92
CA THR A 143 0.94 -19.75 1.05
C THR A 143 0.44 -20.97 1.82
N ALA A 144 0.78 -21.09 3.11
CA ALA A 144 0.39 -22.19 3.97
C ALA A 144 -1.08 -22.12 4.45
N GLU A 145 -1.77 -21.01 4.17
CA GLU A 145 -3.19 -20.80 4.47
C GLU A 145 -4.13 -21.20 3.32
N VAL A 146 -3.59 -21.57 2.15
CA VAL A 146 -4.35 -21.85 0.91
C VAL A 146 -4.61 -23.34 0.72
#